data_AF-A0AAW8KKS7-F1
#
_entry.id   AF-A0AAW8KKS7-F1
#
_cell.length_a   1.000
_cell.length_b   1.000
_cell.length_c   1.000
_cell.angle_alpha   90.00
_cell.angle_beta   90.00
_cell.angle_gamma   90.00
#
_symmetry.space_group_name_H-M   'P 1'
#
loop_
_entity.id
_entity.type
_entity.pdbx_description
1 polymer ?
#
loop_
_entity_poly.entity_id
_entity_poly.type
_entity_poly.pdbx_seq_one_letter_code
_entity_poly.pdbx_strand_id
1 'polypeptide(L)' 'KAATGEVVSSEDLGGGDVHTRLSGVADHLAENDEHAIAIARNIVANLNKKPNDLNKQVDEPLFDASELYGVVPSDARKP' A
#
# COMPACT_ATOMS: atom_id res chain seq x y z
N LYS A 1 -8.57 12.61 29.06
CA LYS A 1 -8.14 13.18 30.36
C LYS A 1 -8.11 14.71 30.40
N ALA A 2 -7.31 15.40 29.58
CA ALA A 2 -7.23 16.88 29.64
C ALA A 2 -8.49 17.61 29.13
N ALA A 3 -9.21 17.05 28.16
CA ALA A 3 -10.37 17.69 27.54
C ALA A 3 -11.71 17.41 28.27
N THR A 4 -11.93 16.17 28.70
CA THR A 4 -13.20 15.72 29.31
C THR A 4 -13.07 15.30 30.77
N GLY A 5 -11.86 15.29 31.34
CA GLY A 5 -11.59 14.72 32.67
C GLY A 5 -11.57 13.19 32.71
N GLU A 6 -12.11 12.50 31.70
CA GLU A 6 -12.21 11.05 31.69
C GLU A 6 -10.85 10.36 31.49
N VAL A 7 -10.68 9.23 32.20
CA VAL A 7 -9.53 8.33 32.09
C VAL A 7 -9.99 7.10 31.35
N VAL A 8 -9.57 6.97 30.09
CA VAL A 8 -9.90 5.85 29.22
C VAL A 8 -8.62 5.40 28.54
N SER A 9 -8.48 4.09 28.30
CA SER A 9 -7.33 3.55 27.58
C SER A 9 -7.45 3.83 26.08
N SER A 10 -6.34 3.71 25.33
CA SER A 10 -6.38 3.83 23.87
C SER A 10 -7.24 2.74 23.21
N GLU A 11 -7.21 1.52 23.76
CA GLU A 11 -8.00 0.41 23.25
C GLU A 11 -9.50 0.62 23.46
N ASP A 12 -9.90 1.08 24.65
CA ASP A 12 -11.30 1.34 24.97
C ASP A 12 -11.86 2.57 24.23
N LEU A 13 -10.98 3.53 23.89
CA LEU A 13 -11.37 4.75 23.18
C LEU A 13 -11.57 4.53 21.67
N GLY A 14 -10.75 3.67 21.06
CA GLY A 14 -10.69 3.53 19.60
C GLY A 14 -9.89 2.34 19.11
N GLY A 15 -9.85 1.25 19.88
CA GLY A 15 -9.28 -0.01 19.45
C GLY A 15 -10.05 -0.66 18.30
N GLY A 16 -9.51 -1.77 17.80
CA GLY A 16 -10.10 -2.48 16.66
C GLY A 16 -11.52 -2.98 16.95
N ASP A 17 -11.78 -3.47 18.17
CA ASP A 17 -13.12 -3.96 18.55
C ASP A 17 -14.16 -2.83 18.59
N VAL A 18 -13.77 -1.69 19.17
CA VAL A 18 -14.62 -0.49 19.23
C VAL A 18 -15.00 -0.05 17.81
N HIS A 19 -14.04 0.00 16.89
CA HIS A 19 -14.31 0.47 15.53
C HIS A 19 -15.05 -0.53 14.65
N THR A 20 -15.00 -1.83 14.95
CA THR A 20 -15.65 -2.88 14.14
C THR A 20 -17.02 -3.33 14.67
N ARG A 21 -17.34 -3.07 15.94
CA ARG A 21 -18.63 -3.48 16.54
C ARG A 21 -19.50 -2.34 17.05
N LEU A 22 -18.89 -1.28 17.59
CA LEU A 22 -19.61 -0.21 18.27
C LEU A 22 -19.77 1.02 17.38
N SER A 23 -18.66 1.61 16.93
CA SER A 23 -18.72 2.86 16.17
C SER A 23 -18.97 2.65 14.67
N GLY A 24 -18.68 1.46 14.14
CA GLY A 24 -18.83 1.13 12.72
C GLY A 24 -17.88 1.89 11.79
N VAL A 25 -16.72 2.32 12.31
CA VAL A 25 -15.71 3.06 11.53
C VAL A 25 -14.84 2.10 10.71
N ALA A 26 -14.71 0.85 11.16
CA ALA A 26 -13.99 -0.21 10.47
C ALA A 26 -14.91 -1.39 10.17
N ASP A 27 -14.68 -2.08 9.05
CA ASP A 27 -15.55 -3.17 8.59
C ASP A 27 -15.05 -4.56 8.99
N HIS A 28 -13.73 -4.73 9.16
CA HIS A 28 -13.10 -6.02 9.41
C HIS A 28 -12.12 -5.94 10.58
N LEU A 29 -12.22 -6.89 11.51
CA LEU A 29 -11.25 -7.05 12.60
C LEU A 29 -10.27 -8.18 12.25
N ALA A 30 -9.00 -7.86 12.13
CA ALA A 30 -7.93 -8.84 11.94
C ALA A 30 -7.31 -9.24 13.29
N GLU A 31 -6.87 -10.49 13.40
CA GLU A 31 -6.22 -11.01 14.61
C GLU A 31 -4.73 -10.67 14.68
N ASN A 32 -4.11 -10.41 13.52
CA ASN A 32 -2.71 -10.00 13.36
C ASN A 32 -2.50 -9.40 11.95
N ASP A 33 -1.29 -8.91 11.70
CA ASP A 33 -0.91 -8.24 10.46
C ASP A 33 -1.02 -9.15 9.22
N GLU A 34 -0.68 -10.43 9.34
CA GLU A 34 -0.77 -11.39 8.24
C GLU A 34 -2.23 -11.61 7.83
N HIS A 35 -3.13 -11.74 8.81
CA HIS A 35 -4.56 -11.82 8.59
C HIS A 35 -5.10 -10.52 7.95
N ALA A 36 -4.64 -9.35 8.40
CA ALA A 36 -5.02 -8.07 7.81
C ALA A 36 -4.66 -7.97 6.32
N ILE A 37 -3.46 -8.43 5.95
CA ILE A 37 -3.01 -8.48 4.55
C ILE A 37 -3.89 -9.45 3.74
N ALA A 38 -4.23 -10.61 4.29
CA ALA A 38 -5.10 -11.58 3.63
C ALA A 38 -6.50 -10.98 3.35
N ILE A 39 -7.10 -10.29 4.33
CA ILE A 39 -8.36 -9.56 4.16
C ILE A 39 -8.23 -8.50 3.06
N ALA A 40 -7.18 -7.67 3.09
CA ALA A 40 -6.98 -6.61 2.10
C ALA A 40 -6.87 -7.17 0.66
N ARG A 41 -6.15 -8.28 0.47
CA ARG A 41 -6.06 -8.96 -0.83
C ARG A 41 -7.41 -9.49 -1.29
N ASN A 42 -8.19 -10.08 -0.39
CA ASN A 42 -9.55 -10.56 -0.69
C ASN A 42 -10.47 -9.40 -1.11
N ILE A 43 -10.41 -8.26 -0.42
CA ILE A 43 -11.17 -7.06 -0.80
C ILE A 43 -10.80 -6.63 -2.21
N VAL A 44 -9.50 -6.47 -2.50
CA VAL A 44 -9.01 -6.05 -3.83
C VAL A 44 -9.42 -7.03 -4.93
N ALA A 45 -9.40 -8.33 -4.66
CA ALA A 45 -9.82 -9.37 -5.60
C ALA A 45 -11.32 -9.29 -5.96
N ASN A 46 -12.14 -8.75 -5.06
CA ASN A 46 -13.58 -8.58 -5.24
C ASN A 46 -13.98 -7.15 -5.63
N LEU A 47 -13.00 -6.27 -5.86
CA LEU A 47 -13.30 -5.01 -6.52
C LEU A 47 -13.74 -5.35 -7.95
N ASN A 48 -14.88 -4.80 -8.38
CA ASN A 48 -15.35 -4.87 -9.76
C ASN A 48 -14.49 -3.99 -10.69
N LYS A 49 -13.18 -4.19 -10.63
CA LYS A 49 -12.17 -3.44 -11.36
C LYS A 49 -12.03 -4.11 -12.72
N LYS A 50 -12.29 -3.35 -13.77
CA LYS A 50 -11.92 -3.79 -15.13
C LYS A 50 -10.40 -3.96 -15.17
N PRO A 51 -9.87 -5.04 -15.78
CA PRO A 51 -8.44 -5.13 -16.04
C PRO A 51 -8.00 -3.83 -16.70
N ASN A 52 -6.95 -3.20 -16.18
CA ASN A 52 -6.32 -2.13 -16.93
C ASN A 52 -5.85 -2.76 -18.23
N ASP A 53 -6.35 -2.26 -19.36
CA ASP A 53 -5.88 -2.67 -20.67
C ASP A 53 -4.48 -2.09 -20.84
N LEU A 54 -3.50 -2.78 -20.25
CA LEU A 54 -2.08 -2.48 -20.34
C LEU A 54 -1.50 -3.03 -21.64
N ASN A 55 -2.33 -3.33 -22.64
CA ASN A 55 -1.92 -3.58 -24.03
C ASN A 55 -1.35 -2.31 -24.68
N LYS A 56 -0.44 -1.64 -23.98
CA LYS A 56 0.58 -0.83 -24.62
C LYS A 56 1.56 -1.84 -25.21
N GLN A 57 1.71 -1.77 -26.53
CA GLN A 57 2.81 -2.42 -27.20
C GLN A 57 4.11 -1.99 -26.51
N VAL A 58 4.83 -2.95 -25.96
CA VAL A 58 6.15 -2.72 -25.37
C VAL A 58 7.14 -2.94 -26.49
N ASP A 59 7.67 -1.85 -27.03
CA ASP A 59 8.73 -1.94 -28.03
C ASP A 59 10.05 -2.29 -27.35
N GLU A 60 10.84 -3.14 -28.01
CA GLU A 60 12.20 -3.43 -27.55
C GLU A 60 13.04 -2.14 -27.59
N PRO A 61 13.97 -1.95 -26.63
CA PRO A 61 14.93 -0.85 -26.69
C PRO A 61 15.69 -0.87 -28.01
N LEU A 62 15.94 0.32 -28.58
CA LEU A 62 16.71 0.46 -29.82
C LEU A 62 18.18 0.05 -29.67
N PHE A 63 18.67 -0.07 -28.45
CA PHE A 63 20.07 -0.31 -28.09
C PHE A 63 20.17 -1.35 -26.97
N ASP A 64 21.31 -2.05 -26.91
CA ASP A 64 21.55 -3.02 -25.84
C ASP A 64 21.71 -2.30 -24.49
N ALA A 65 21.11 -2.84 -23.44
CA ALA A 65 21.18 -2.23 -22.10
C ALA A 65 22.62 -2.10 -21.57
N SER A 66 23.55 -2.94 -22.05
CA SER A 66 24.99 -2.86 -21.73
C SER A 66 25.66 -1.62 -22.30
N GLU A 67 25.11 -0.99 -23.34
CA GLU A 67 25.64 0.27 -23.89
C GLU A 67 25.55 1.43 -22.89
N LEU A 68 24.62 1.36 -21.91
CA LEU A 68 24.51 2.36 -20.84
C LEU A 68 25.82 2.55 -20.07
N TYR A 69 26.63 1.49 -19.92
CA TYR A 69 27.94 1.57 -19.25
C TYR A 69 28.98 2.37 -20.05
N GLY A 70 28.79 2.53 -21.36
CA GLY A 70 29.66 3.33 -22.23
C GLY A 70 29.17 4.76 -22.46
N VAL A 71 27.92 5.08 -22.10
CA VAL A 71 27.33 6.42 -22.27
C VAL A 71 27.84 7.39 -21.21
N VAL A 72 28.10 6.93 -19.99
CA VAL A 72 28.62 7.79 -18.91
C VAL A 72 30.14 7.90 -19.04
N PRO A 73 30.71 9.11 -19.21
CA PRO A 73 32.14 9.30 -19.28
C PRO A 73 32.83 8.83 -17.99
N SER A 74 33.94 8.12 -18.11
CA SER A 74 34.77 7.72 -16.97
C SER A 74 35.41 8.89 -16.23
N ASP A 75 35.46 10.07 -16.86
CA ASP A 75 35.92 11.34 -16.28
C ASP A 75 34.71 12.23 -15.98
N ALA A 76 34.40 12.43 -14.71
CA ALA A 76 33.25 13.24 -14.25
C ALA A 76 33.32 14.73 -14.65
N ARG A 77 34.44 15.20 -15.20
CA ARG A 77 34.60 16.57 -15.73
C ARG A 77 34.33 16.66 -17.23
N LYS A 78 34.10 15.54 -17.90
CA LYS A 78 33.66 15.49 -19.30
C LYS A 78 32.17 15.18 -19.32
N PRO A 79 31.37 15.97 -20.07
CA PRO A 79 29.96 15.66 -20.27
C PRO A 79 29.79 14.39 -21.11
#